data_AF-A0A947CIM8-F1
#
_entry.id   AF-A0A947CIM8-F1
#
_cell.length_a   1.000
_cell.length_b   1.000
_cell.length_c   1.000
_cell.angle_alpha   90.00
_cell.angle_beta   90.00
_cell.angle_gamma   90.00
#
_symmetry.space_group_name_H-M   'P 1'
#
loop_
_entity.id
_entity.type
_entity.pdbx_description
1 polymer ?
#
loop_
_entity_poly.entity_id
_entity_poly.type
_entity_poly.pdbx_seq_one_letter_code
_entity_poly.pdbx_strand_id
1 'polypeptide(L)'
;MGVRHVTLSMFVLAVLATTLDAGGVPPTTASPEAAWWSDGVTATLEQAGDRGPAWIAALQQAPIDHRPALAFLLEHMPTRDLLTLDPDFVLENVALACAARGAVPWGRAIPEEIFLNDVLPYANISERRDPWRSDFKERFLPMVRECVTPREAAHLLNQRIFAELGVKYSTARARADQSPAESIDSGLASCTGLSILLVNACRATGIPARVVGIPNWVNKSGNHTWVEIWDGGQWHFAGAAEPDERGLNHAWFTGRAARAQRDHPEHSIYAISYRRTGLRFPVTFDTDAEPAWAINVTDRYATPATPPDTDTRLLVTVVDDTGRRVAANVTVRAATDAATIHAGVSRDETHDQNDVLTFTIVRGERYEVVAGDTITPVTTDSEVHALTITVDTGGEG
;
A
#
# COMPACT_ATOMS: atom_id res chain seq x y z
N MET A 1 8.45 -38.47 111.50
CA MET A 1 9.63 -39.26 111.92
C MET A 1 10.51 -39.43 110.69
N GLY A 2 11.76 -38.95 110.72
CA GLY A 2 12.72 -39.12 109.62
C GLY A 2 13.04 -37.86 108.80
N VAL A 3 13.83 -36.95 109.37
CA VAL A 3 14.63 -35.96 108.63
C VAL A 3 15.98 -36.62 108.31
N ARG A 4 16.46 -36.53 107.07
CA ARG A 4 17.91 -36.49 106.75
C ARG A 4 18.19 -35.61 105.53
N HIS A 5 19.09 -34.65 105.75
CA HIS A 5 19.76 -33.79 104.79
C HIS A 5 20.58 -34.57 103.76
N VAL A 6 20.93 -33.95 102.62
CA VAL A 6 22.31 -33.59 102.20
C VAL A 6 22.38 -33.31 100.67
N THR A 7 22.69 -32.05 100.37
CA THR A 7 23.67 -31.52 99.39
C THR A 7 23.37 -31.40 97.89
N LEU A 8 23.60 -30.15 97.48
CA LEU A 8 23.66 -29.49 96.18
C LEU A 8 24.79 -30.03 95.28
N SER A 9 24.52 -30.21 93.99
CA SER A 9 25.54 -30.13 92.94
C SER A 9 24.89 -29.59 91.67
N MET A 10 25.25 -28.36 91.29
CA MET A 10 24.93 -27.76 89.99
C MET A 10 25.66 -28.53 88.89
N PHE A 11 24.91 -29.01 87.90
CA PHE A 11 25.42 -29.30 86.56
C PHE A 11 24.54 -28.54 85.56
N VAL A 12 25.12 -27.55 84.88
CA VAL A 12 24.53 -26.89 83.73
C VAL A 12 24.68 -27.84 82.54
N LEU A 13 23.58 -28.37 82.04
CA LEU A 13 23.54 -29.14 80.80
C LEU A 13 22.89 -28.27 79.73
N ALA A 14 23.68 -27.84 78.75
CA ALA A 14 23.21 -27.16 77.56
C ALA A 14 22.38 -28.13 76.71
N VAL A 15 21.08 -27.85 76.57
CA VAL A 15 20.19 -28.56 75.66
C VAL A 15 20.37 -27.95 74.27
N LEU A 16 21.02 -28.68 73.36
CA LEU A 16 20.91 -28.42 71.93
C LEU A 16 19.46 -28.75 71.51
N ALA A 17 18.67 -27.73 71.21
CA ALA A 17 17.40 -27.90 70.53
C ALA A 17 17.69 -28.19 69.05
N THR A 18 17.48 -29.44 68.64
CA THR A 18 17.41 -29.84 67.24
C THR A 18 16.06 -29.37 66.68
N THR A 19 16.08 -28.29 65.90
CA THR A 19 14.94 -27.88 65.09
C THR A 19 14.79 -28.87 63.94
N LEU A 20 13.64 -29.56 63.89
CA LEU A 20 13.18 -30.27 62.70
C LEU A 20 13.00 -29.23 61.58
N ASP A 21 13.88 -29.24 60.59
CA ASP A 21 13.65 -28.55 59.32
C ASP A 21 12.48 -29.25 58.62
N ALA A 22 11.32 -28.60 58.64
CA ALA A 22 10.27 -28.88 57.68
C ALA A 22 10.83 -28.54 56.30
N GLY A 23 11.07 -29.57 55.48
CA GLY A 23 11.50 -29.41 54.09
C GLY A 23 10.44 -28.63 53.29
N GLY A 24 10.54 -27.31 53.33
CA GLY A 24 9.91 -26.44 52.39
C GLY A 24 10.55 -26.69 51.04
N VAL A 25 9.78 -27.26 50.11
CA VAL A 25 10.10 -27.14 48.69
C VAL A 25 10.21 -25.63 48.45
N PRO A 26 11.39 -25.10 48.06
CA PRO A 26 11.47 -23.69 47.71
C PRO A 26 10.42 -23.45 46.63
N PRO A 27 9.67 -22.33 46.64
CA PRO A 27 8.83 -22.00 45.51
C PRO A 27 9.73 -22.10 44.30
N THR A 28 9.42 -23.05 43.41
CA THR A 28 10.09 -23.14 42.14
C THR A 28 9.79 -21.81 41.49
N THR A 29 10.75 -20.88 41.55
CA THR A 29 10.75 -19.73 40.66
C THR A 29 10.71 -20.37 39.30
N ALA A 30 9.52 -20.43 38.69
CA ALA A 30 9.40 -20.79 37.30
C ALA A 30 10.44 -19.93 36.61
N SER A 31 11.44 -20.55 35.99
CA SER A 31 12.30 -19.84 35.07
C SER A 31 11.34 -19.06 34.16
N PRO A 32 11.54 -17.75 33.94
CA PRO A 32 10.64 -16.98 33.09
C PRO A 32 10.47 -17.80 31.81
N GLU A 33 9.23 -18.19 31.52
CA GLU A 33 8.92 -19.02 30.36
C GLU A 33 9.60 -18.35 29.19
N ALA A 34 10.46 -19.10 28.49
CA ALA A 34 11.27 -18.53 27.42
C ALA A 34 10.33 -17.80 26.46
N ALA A 35 10.61 -16.53 26.19
CA ALA A 35 9.81 -15.72 25.30
C ALA A 35 9.57 -16.47 23.99
N TRP A 36 8.31 -16.56 23.54
CA TRP A 36 7.97 -17.30 22.34
C TRP A 36 8.36 -16.55 21.05
N TRP A 37 8.73 -15.27 21.16
CA TRP A 37 9.07 -14.39 20.04
C TRP A 37 10.58 -14.35 19.77
N SER A 38 10.96 -13.85 18.60
CA SER A 38 12.34 -13.81 18.11
C SER A 38 13.21 -12.78 18.84
N ASP A 39 14.53 -12.92 18.70
CA ASP A 39 15.50 -11.90 19.14
C ASP A 39 15.25 -10.54 18.44
N GLY A 40 14.72 -10.54 17.21
CA GLY A 40 14.34 -9.32 16.49
C GLY A 40 13.18 -8.57 17.18
N VAL A 41 12.19 -9.30 17.68
CA VAL A 41 11.12 -8.73 18.51
C VAL A 41 11.68 -8.25 19.84
N THR A 42 12.57 -9.01 20.50
CA THR A 42 13.22 -8.57 21.74
C THR A 42 13.97 -7.24 21.56
N ALA A 43 14.77 -7.10 20.50
CA ALA A 43 15.47 -5.86 20.19
C ALA A 43 14.52 -4.69 19.87
N THR A 44 13.33 -4.98 19.32
CA THR A 44 12.28 -3.99 19.11
C THR A 44 11.66 -3.55 20.43
N LEU A 45 11.37 -4.48 21.33
CA LEU A 45 10.79 -4.17 22.65
C LEU A 45 11.73 -3.28 23.48
N GLU A 46 13.04 -3.48 23.37
CA GLU A 46 14.04 -2.60 24.00
C GLU A 46 13.96 -1.16 23.46
N GLN A 47 13.77 -0.99 22.14
CA GLN A 47 13.59 0.32 21.51
C GLN A 47 12.29 1.01 21.94
N ALA A 48 11.28 0.25 22.37
CA ALA A 48 10.01 0.81 22.83
C ALA A 48 10.12 1.54 24.18
N GLY A 49 11.23 1.34 24.93
CA GLY A 49 11.47 1.98 26.22
C GLY A 49 10.32 1.76 27.20
N ASP A 50 9.77 2.84 27.74
CA ASP A 50 8.66 2.81 28.71
C ASP A 50 7.38 2.15 28.17
N ARG A 51 7.25 1.99 26.84
CA ARG A 51 6.13 1.29 26.21
C ARG A 51 6.34 -0.22 26.09
N GLY A 52 7.55 -0.72 26.32
CA GLY A 52 7.89 -2.14 26.25
C GLY A 52 6.92 -3.05 27.02
N PRO A 53 6.56 -2.75 28.28
CA PRO A 53 5.61 -3.56 29.06
C PRO A 53 4.23 -3.74 28.39
N ALA A 54 3.71 -2.71 27.71
CA ALA A 54 2.43 -2.79 27.03
C ALA A 54 2.50 -3.72 25.80
N TRP A 55 3.61 -3.66 25.04
CA TRP A 55 3.85 -4.57 23.91
C TRP A 55 4.09 -6.02 24.36
N ILE A 56 4.78 -6.23 25.50
CA ILE A 56 4.94 -7.55 26.10
C ILE A 56 3.58 -8.13 26.52
N ALA A 57 2.71 -7.32 27.13
CA ALA A 57 1.36 -7.76 27.49
C ALA A 57 0.56 -8.18 26.25
N ALA A 58 0.63 -7.39 25.16
CA ALA A 58 -0.02 -7.74 23.90
C ALA A 58 0.51 -9.06 23.31
N LEU A 59 1.82 -9.29 23.33
CA LEU A 59 2.44 -10.55 22.91
C LEU A 59 1.97 -11.75 23.78
N GLN A 60 1.85 -11.57 25.08
CA GLN A 60 1.39 -12.64 25.97
C GLN A 60 -0.09 -12.98 25.76
N GLN A 61 -0.92 -11.97 25.51
CA GLN A 61 -2.37 -12.13 25.32
C GLN A 61 -2.76 -12.56 23.90
N ALA A 62 -1.87 -12.40 22.92
CA ALA A 62 -2.13 -12.77 21.54
C ALA A 62 -2.51 -14.27 21.40
N PRO A 63 -3.65 -14.58 20.75
CA PRO A 63 -3.99 -15.95 20.39
C PRO A 63 -2.85 -16.63 19.65
N ILE A 64 -2.63 -17.93 19.89
CA ILE A 64 -1.47 -18.67 19.32
C ILE A 64 -1.37 -18.48 17.80
N ASP A 65 -2.50 -18.56 17.09
CA ASP A 65 -2.54 -18.44 15.63
C ASP A 65 -2.28 -17.00 15.13
N HIS A 66 -2.36 -15.99 16.01
CA HIS A 66 -2.09 -14.58 15.70
C HIS A 66 -0.64 -14.17 16.03
N ARG A 67 0.07 -14.99 16.81
CA ARG A 67 1.43 -14.70 17.28
C ARG A 67 2.43 -14.42 16.15
N PRO A 68 2.49 -15.20 15.05
CA PRO A 68 3.41 -14.92 13.95
C PRO A 68 3.16 -13.56 13.29
N ALA A 69 1.88 -13.19 13.13
CA ALA A 69 1.48 -11.91 12.55
C ALA A 69 1.85 -10.73 13.44
N LEU A 70 1.55 -10.80 14.74
CA LEU A 70 1.92 -9.75 15.69
C LEU A 70 3.44 -9.58 15.78
N ALA A 71 4.19 -10.69 15.84
CA ALA A 71 5.65 -10.66 15.87
C ALA A 71 6.23 -10.01 14.62
N PHE A 72 5.70 -10.35 13.43
CA PHE A 72 6.13 -9.73 12.17
C PHE A 72 5.88 -8.22 12.15
N LEU A 73 4.71 -7.76 12.61
CA LEU A 73 4.41 -6.32 12.67
C LEU A 73 5.35 -5.59 13.61
N LEU A 74 5.58 -6.12 14.81
CA LEU A 74 6.51 -5.52 15.77
C LEU A 74 7.93 -5.42 15.22
N GLU A 75 8.45 -6.50 14.64
CA GLU A 75 9.82 -6.52 14.12
C GLU A 75 10.05 -5.53 12.97
N HIS A 76 8.99 -5.15 12.24
CA HIS A 76 9.11 -4.37 11.01
C HIS A 76 8.41 -3.01 11.03
N MET A 77 7.60 -2.71 12.04
CA MET A 77 6.90 -1.42 12.13
C MET A 77 7.89 -0.25 12.23
N PRO A 78 7.50 0.94 11.72
CA PRO A 78 8.26 2.15 11.91
C PRO A 78 8.45 2.48 13.39
N THR A 79 9.55 3.14 13.72
CA THR A 79 9.84 3.56 15.11
C THR A 79 8.74 4.46 15.66
N ARG A 80 8.19 5.34 14.80
CA ARG A 80 7.04 6.19 15.11
C ARG A 80 5.87 5.36 15.64
N ASP A 81 5.58 4.21 15.04
CA ASP A 81 4.45 3.37 15.45
C ASP A 81 4.70 2.66 16.77
N LEU A 82 5.89 2.08 16.94
CA LEU A 82 6.29 1.42 18.17
C LEU A 82 6.12 2.34 19.41
N LEU A 83 6.39 3.63 19.24
CA LEU A 83 6.35 4.62 20.31
C LEU A 83 4.98 5.28 20.51
N THR A 84 4.10 5.27 19.49
CA THR A 84 2.85 6.07 19.53
C THR A 84 1.59 5.24 19.48
N LEU A 85 1.59 4.08 18.82
CA LEU A 85 0.39 3.26 18.68
C LEU A 85 0.02 2.55 19.98
N ASP A 86 -1.28 2.40 20.17
CA ASP A 86 -1.83 1.49 21.16
C ASP A 86 -1.64 0.04 20.68
N PRO A 87 -1.09 -0.88 21.50
CA PRO A 87 -1.03 -2.30 21.15
C PRO A 87 -2.38 -2.90 20.77
N ASP A 88 -3.49 -2.42 21.33
CA ASP A 88 -4.83 -2.91 21.00
C ASP A 88 -5.22 -2.62 19.55
N PHE A 89 -4.80 -1.46 19.00
CA PHE A 89 -5.00 -1.14 17.58
C PHE A 89 -4.29 -2.15 16.66
N VAL A 90 -3.08 -2.59 17.05
CA VAL A 90 -2.31 -3.56 16.27
C VAL A 90 -2.92 -4.96 16.40
N LEU A 91 -3.34 -5.36 17.60
CA LEU A 91 -4.03 -6.62 17.85
C LEU A 91 -5.34 -6.72 17.06
N GLU A 92 -6.12 -5.63 17.01
CA GLU A 92 -7.34 -5.56 16.21
C GLU A 92 -7.04 -5.76 14.72
N ASN A 93 -6.02 -5.07 14.19
CA ASN A 93 -5.62 -5.23 12.79
C ASN A 93 -5.15 -6.66 12.46
N VAL A 94 -4.41 -7.30 13.36
CA VAL A 94 -4.02 -8.72 13.22
C VAL A 94 -5.26 -9.61 13.16
N ALA A 95 -6.19 -9.45 14.09
CA ALA A 95 -7.42 -10.25 14.14
C ALA A 95 -8.27 -10.06 12.87
N LEU A 96 -8.43 -8.82 12.42
CA LEU A 96 -9.18 -8.48 11.21
C LEU A 96 -8.52 -9.06 9.94
N ALA A 97 -7.19 -9.00 9.83
CA ALA A 97 -6.45 -9.57 8.70
C ALA A 97 -6.57 -11.11 8.66
N CYS A 98 -6.41 -11.78 9.82
CA CYS A 98 -6.58 -13.23 9.94
C CYS A 98 -8.01 -13.65 9.61
N ALA A 99 -9.01 -12.90 10.09
CA ALA A 99 -10.42 -13.16 9.77
C ALA A 99 -10.73 -12.96 8.29
N ALA A 100 -10.17 -11.93 7.63
CA ALA A 100 -10.33 -11.71 6.21
C ALA A 100 -9.70 -12.84 5.39
N ARG A 101 -8.49 -13.29 5.75
CA ARG A 101 -7.83 -14.48 5.15
C ARG A 101 -8.70 -15.73 5.28
N GLY A 102 -9.35 -15.93 6.43
CA GLY A 102 -10.23 -17.08 6.65
C GLY A 102 -11.58 -17.03 5.91
N ALA A 103 -12.01 -15.84 5.47
CA ALA A 103 -13.33 -15.62 4.87
C ALA A 103 -13.38 -15.77 3.35
N VAL A 104 -12.22 -15.89 2.68
CA VAL A 104 -12.11 -15.88 1.21
C VAL A 104 -11.56 -17.20 0.66
N PRO A 105 -12.00 -17.65 -0.54
CA PRO A 105 -11.65 -18.98 -1.05
C PRO A 105 -10.16 -19.14 -1.36
N TRP A 106 -9.46 -18.06 -1.71
CA TRP A 106 -8.01 -18.06 -1.97
C TRP A 106 -7.16 -17.94 -0.71
N GLY A 107 -7.73 -17.65 0.46
CA GLY A 107 -6.97 -17.26 1.65
C GLY A 107 -5.99 -18.32 2.15
N ARG A 108 -6.33 -19.61 1.97
CA ARG A 108 -5.45 -20.75 2.27
C ARG A 108 -4.30 -20.92 1.27
N ALA A 109 -4.45 -20.41 0.05
CA ALA A 109 -3.42 -20.51 -0.99
C ALA A 109 -2.39 -19.37 -0.91
N ILE A 110 -2.64 -18.33 -0.12
CA ILE A 110 -1.69 -17.23 0.10
C ILE A 110 -0.51 -17.75 0.94
N PRO A 111 0.74 -17.69 0.41
CA PRO A 111 1.93 -18.02 1.18
C PRO A 111 2.07 -17.12 2.40
N GLU A 112 2.60 -17.65 3.50
CA GLU A 112 2.72 -16.92 4.76
C GLU A 112 3.47 -15.59 4.59
N GLU A 113 4.56 -15.58 3.84
CA GLU A 113 5.35 -14.38 3.56
C GLU A 113 4.58 -13.28 2.81
N ILE A 114 3.68 -13.68 1.89
CA ILE A 114 2.81 -12.77 1.14
C ILE A 114 1.70 -12.24 2.04
N PHE A 115 1.13 -13.09 2.89
CA PHE A 115 0.12 -12.65 3.87
C PHE A 115 0.71 -11.61 4.82
N LEU A 116 1.86 -11.90 5.43
CA LEU A 116 2.52 -11.03 6.39
C LEU A 116 2.92 -9.69 5.77
N ASN A 117 3.45 -9.69 4.55
CA ASN A 117 3.95 -8.46 3.93
C ASN A 117 2.90 -7.66 3.13
N ASP A 118 1.84 -8.29 2.63
CA ASP A 118 0.96 -7.68 1.63
C ASP A 118 -0.55 -7.78 1.96
N VAL A 119 -0.95 -8.45 3.05
CA VAL A 119 -2.34 -8.45 3.58
C VAL A 119 -2.41 -7.84 4.98
N LEU A 120 -1.54 -8.31 5.87
CA LEU A 120 -1.49 -7.96 7.29
C LEU A 120 -1.23 -6.47 7.59
N PRO A 121 -0.37 -5.74 6.85
CA PRO A 121 0.02 -4.38 7.26
C PRO A 121 -1.16 -3.40 7.32
N TYR A 122 -1.22 -2.63 8.42
CA TYR A 122 -2.24 -1.60 8.67
C TYR A 122 -1.94 -0.24 7.99
N ALA A 123 -0.79 -0.12 7.32
CA ALA A 123 -0.37 1.07 6.59
C ALA A 123 0.45 0.67 5.34
N ASN A 124 0.62 1.62 4.42
CA ASN A 124 1.37 1.45 3.19
C ASN A 124 2.67 2.26 3.21
N ILE A 125 2.58 3.54 3.54
CA ILE A 125 3.68 4.50 3.50
C ILE A 125 3.69 5.37 4.77
N SER A 126 3.73 6.69 4.61
CA SER A 126 3.77 7.69 5.69
C SER A 126 2.39 8.16 6.15
N GLU A 127 1.30 7.65 5.57
CA GLU A 127 -0.06 8.13 5.82
C GLU A 127 -0.42 8.09 7.32
N ARG A 128 -1.42 8.88 7.71
CA ARG A 128 -1.98 8.82 9.07
C ARG A 128 -2.57 7.42 9.32
N ARG A 129 -2.46 6.96 10.58
CA ARG A 129 -2.88 5.61 10.99
C ARG A 129 -4.34 5.70 11.38
N ASP A 130 -5.20 5.25 10.48
CA ASP A 130 -6.64 5.22 10.69
C ASP A 130 -7.11 3.79 11.03
N PRO A 131 -8.19 3.62 11.80
CA PRO A 131 -8.84 2.32 12.03
C PRO A 131 -9.70 1.89 10.82
N TRP A 132 -9.15 1.97 9.60
CA TRP A 132 -9.87 1.76 8.34
C TRP A 132 -10.32 0.31 8.13
N ARG A 133 -9.57 -0.67 8.68
CA ARG A 133 -9.73 -2.09 8.31
C ARG A 133 -11.09 -2.66 8.69
N SER A 134 -11.66 -2.23 9.81
CA SER A 134 -12.97 -2.71 10.26
C SER A 134 -14.08 -2.23 9.32
N ASP A 135 -14.16 -0.92 9.06
CA ASP A 135 -15.11 -0.30 8.12
C ASP A 135 -14.98 -0.88 6.71
N PHE A 136 -13.75 -0.97 6.18
CA PHE A 136 -13.52 -1.47 4.83
C PHE A 136 -13.90 -2.95 4.71
N LYS A 137 -13.66 -3.76 5.74
CA LYS A 137 -14.06 -5.16 5.74
C LYS A 137 -15.58 -5.29 5.73
N GLU A 138 -16.29 -4.51 6.55
CA GLU A 138 -17.75 -4.51 6.61
C GLU A 138 -18.38 -4.11 5.26
N ARG A 139 -17.85 -3.06 4.64
CA ARG A 139 -18.31 -2.56 3.34
C ARG A 139 -17.99 -3.51 2.18
N PHE A 140 -16.74 -3.96 2.09
CA PHE A 140 -16.21 -4.51 0.84
C PHE A 140 -16.13 -6.03 0.81
N LEU A 141 -16.05 -6.72 1.95
CA LEU A 141 -16.04 -8.19 1.97
C LEU A 141 -17.33 -8.78 1.33
N PRO A 142 -18.54 -8.23 1.56
CA PRO A 142 -19.74 -8.69 0.85
C PRO A 142 -19.66 -8.53 -0.67
N MET A 143 -18.93 -7.54 -1.20
CA MET A 143 -18.82 -7.30 -2.64
C MET A 143 -18.06 -8.41 -3.36
N VAL A 144 -17.01 -8.93 -2.73
CA VAL A 144 -16.10 -9.91 -3.33
C VAL A 144 -16.47 -11.35 -3.00
N ARG A 145 -17.60 -11.57 -2.31
CA ARG A 145 -17.99 -12.88 -1.78
C ARG A 145 -18.18 -13.97 -2.85
N GLU A 146 -18.59 -13.56 -4.05
CA GLU A 146 -18.82 -14.47 -5.20
C GLU A 146 -17.57 -14.62 -6.07
N CYS A 147 -16.53 -13.83 -5.83
CA CYS A 147 -15.29 -13.92 -6.59
C CYS A 147 -14.52 -15.17 -6.19
N VAL A 148 -13.86 -15.80 -7.17
CA VAL A 148 -13.09 -17.03 -6.96
C VAL A 148 -11.60 -16.75 -6.79
N THR A 149 -11.13 -15.62 -7.33
CA THR A 149 -9.70 -15.27 -7.38
C THR A 149 -9.41 -13.87 -6.82
N PRO A 150 -8.21 -13.64 -6.25
CA PRO A 150 -7.74 -12.31 -5.85
C PRO A 150 -7.84 -11.28 -6.97
N ARG A 151 -7.49 -11.65 -8.21
CA ARG A 151 -7.51 -10.74 -9.37
C ARG A 151 -8.91 -10.26 -9.73
N GLU A 152 -9.89 -11.15 -9.69
CA GLU A 152 -11.29 -10.87 -9.99
C GLU A 152 -11.86 -9.93 -8.92
N ALA A 153 -11.62 -10.27 -7.65
CA ALA A 153 -12.04 -9.49 -6.51
C ALA A 153 -11.42 -8.08 -6.53
N ALA A 154 -10.12 -7.96 -6.78
CA ALA A 154 -9.43 -6.67 -6.86
C ALA A 154 -9.94 -5.81 -8.03
N HIS A 155 -10.22 -6.42 -9.18
CA HIS A 155 -10.80 -5.72 -10.32
C HIS A 155 -12.20 -5.16 -9.98
N LEU A 156 -13.05 -5.97 -9.34
CA LEU A 156 -14.37 -5.55 -8.89
C LEU A 156 -14.30 -4.42 -7.85
N LEU A 157 -13.37 -4.49 -6.90
CA LEU A 157 -13.14 -3.42 -5.94
C LEU A 157 -12.76 -2.12 -6.65
N ASN A 158 -11.80 -2.17 -7.59
CA ASN A 158 -11.35 -0.99 -8.33
C ASN A 158 -12.49 -0.31 -9.12
N GLN A 159 -13.50 -1.07 -9.56
CA GLN A 159 -14.68 -0.54 -10.24
C GLN A 159 -15.66 0.20 -9.32
N ARG A 160 -15.69 -0.12 -8.03
CA ARG A 160 -16.81 0.25 -7.15
C ARG A 160 -16.42 1.13 -5.97
N ILE A 161 -15.29 0.87 -5.33
CA ILE A 161 -15.00 1.48 -4.03
C ILE A 161 -14.89 2.99 -4.10
N PHE A 162 -14.38 3.56 -5.20
CA PHE A 162 -14.19 5.01 -5.31
C PHE A 162 -15.52 5.77 -5.37
N ALA A 163 -16.49 5.22 -6.10
CA ALA A 163 -17.86 5.73 -6.12
C ALA A 163 -18.54 5.57 -4.75
N GLU A 164 -18.37 4.42 -4.09
CA GLU A 164 -18.95 4.17 -2.77
C GLU A 164 -18.35 5.03 -1.65
N LEU A 165 -17.06 5.35 -1.76
CA LEU A 165 -16.34 6.21 -0.83
C LEU A 165 -16.52 7.69 -1.15
N GLY A 166 -17.06 8.04 -2.33
CA GLY A 166 -17.19 9.42 -2.80
C GLY A 166 -15.86 10.11 -3.06
N VAL A 167 -14.82 9.36 -3.44
CA VAL A 167 -13.45 9.87 -3.64
C VAL A 167 -13.09 9.86 -5.12
N LYS A 168 -12.53 10.97 -5.62
CA LYS A 168 -12.00 11.09 -6.98
C LYS A 168 -10.56 11.60 -6.98
N TYR A 169 -9.87 11.40 -8.11
CA TYR A 169 -8.57 12.02 -8.31
C TYR A 169 -8.71 13.55 -8.30
N SER A 170 -7.76 14.21 -7.66
CA SER A 170 -7.54 15.65 -7.79
C SER A 170 -6.13 16.01 -7.37
N THR A 171 -5.62 17.12 -7.86
CA THR A 171 -4.40 17.77 -7.36
C THR A 171 -4.68 18.81 -6.27
N ALA A 172 -5.95 19.17 -6.02
CA ALA A 172 -6.37 20.11 -4.98
C ALA A 172 -6.47 19.51 -3.57
N ARG A 173 -6.24 18.19 -3.45
CA ARG A 173 -6.09 17.46 -2.19
C ARG A 173 -5.00 18.06 -1.28
N ALA A 174 -5.17 17.96 0.03
CA ALA A 174 -4.26 18.57 1.00
C ALA A 174 -2.86 17.94 0.99
N ARG A 175 -2.78 16.61 0.79
CA ARG A 175 -1.51 15.87 0.78
C ARG A 175 -1.56 14.69 -0.20
N ALA A 176 -0.43 14.30 -0.77
CA ALA A 176 -0.39 13.21 -1.74
C ALA A 176 -0.68 11.84 -1.10
N ASP A 177 -0.07 11.52 0.05
CA ASP A 177 -0.21 10.29 0.82
C ASP A 177 -1.32 10.39 1.90
N GLN A 178 -2.47 10.98 1.53
CA GLN A 178 -3.61 11.03 2.43
C GLN A 178 -4.03 9.62 2.88
N SER A 179 -4.31 9.50 4.17
CA SER A 179 -4.93 8.32 4.77
C SER A 179 -6.35 8.10 4.25
N PRO A 180 -6.95 6.92 4.50
CA PRO A 180 -8.32 6.64 4.07
C PRO A 180 -9.32 7.69 4.54
N ALA A 181 -9.32 8.05 5.82
CA ALA A 181 -10.29 9.02 6.34
C ALA A 181 -10.03 10.42 5.77
N GLU A 182 -8.77 10.86 5.63
CA GLU A 182 -8.48 12.16 4.98
C GLU A 182 -8.99 12.22 3.53
N SER A 183 -8.86 11.13 2.77
CA SER A 183 -9.34 11.05 1.39
C SER A 183 -10.86 11.02 1.30
N ILE A 184 -11.51 10.25 2.19
CA ILE A 184 -12.98 10.15 2.26
C ILE A 184 -13.60 11.48 2.69
N ASP A 185 -13.06 12.12 3.74
CA ASP A 185 -13.58 13.38 4.28
C ASP A 185 -13.53 14.52 3.25
N SER A 186 -12.46 14.57 2.45
CA SER A 186 -12.30 15.58 1.41
C SER A 186 -12.98 15.23 0.08
N GLY A 187 -13.23 13.94 -0.17
CA GLY A 187 -13.64 13.41 -1.47
C GLY A 187 -12.54 13.51 -2.55
N LEU A 188 -11.32 13.87 -2.18
CA LEU A 188 -10.21 14.14 -3.10
C LEU A 188 -8.98 13.32 -2.72
N ALA A 189 -8.33 12.73 -3.72
CA ALA A 189 -7.08 11.99 -3.52
C ALA A 189 -6.11 12.19 -4.70
N SER A 190 -4.81 12.03 -4.44
CA SER A 190 -3.81 11.88 -5.51
C SER A 190 -3.77 10.42 -6.00
N CYS A 191 -2.97 10.10 -7.03
CA CYS A 191 -2.71 8.71 -7.42
C CYS A 191 -2.22 7.85 -6.26
N THR A 192 -1.44 8.44 -5.33
CA THR A 192 -0.98 7.74 -4.12
C THR A 192 -2.13 7.49 -3.15
N GLY A 193 -2.98 8.49 -2.90
CA GLY A 193 -4.15 8.34 -2.02
C GLY A 193 -5.15 7.31 -2.56
N LEU A 194 -5.41 7.33 -3.88
CA LEU A 194 -6.25 6.33 -4.53
C LEU A 194 -5.63 4.92 -4.44
N SER A 195 -4.31 4.80 -4.60
CA SER A 195 -3.59 3.53 -4.42
C SER A 195 -3.67 3.01 -2.99
N ILE A 196 -3.55 3.89 -1.98
CA ILE A 196 -3.76 3.53 -0.56
C ILE A 196 -5.18 3.00 -0.34
N LEU A 197 -6.20 3.68 -0.85
CA LEU A 197 -7.59 3.24 -0.71
C LEU A 197 -7.82 1.86 -1.32
N LEU A 198 -7.34 1.61 -2.55
CA LEU A 198 -7.50 0.32 -3.21
C LEU A 198 -6.71 -0.79 -2.51
N VAL A 199 -5.46 -0.54 -2.09
CA VAL A 199 -4.71 -1.52 -1.31
C VAL A 199 -5.42 -1.85 -0.01
N ASN A 200 -5.90 -0.84 0.72
CA ASN A 200 -6.60 -1.05 1.97
C ASN A 200 -7.90 -1.83 1.77
N ALA A 201 -8.68 -1.55 0.72
CA ALA A 201 -9.86 -2.34 0.37
C ALA A 201 -9.49 -3.80 0.09
N CYS A 202 -8.48 -4.03 -0.73
CA CYS A 202 -7.95 -5.37 -1.01
C CYS A 202 -7.54 -6.10 0.28
N ARG A 203 -6.75 -5.45 1.14
CA ARG A 203 -6.25 -6.04 2.40
C ARG A 203 -7.37 -6.33 3.39
N ALA A 204 -8.37 -5.46 3.48
CA ALA A 204 -9.56 -5.67 4.31
C ALA A 204 -10.37 -6.89 3.88
N THR A 205 -10.30 -7.25 2.59
CA THR A 205 -10.97 -8.42 2.00
C THR A 205 -10.03 -9.59 1.73
N GLY A 206 -8.86 -9.64 2.37
CA GLY A 206 -7.95 -10.79 2.28
C GLY A 206 -7.24 -10.97 0.93
N ILE A 207 -7.16 -9.93 0.11
CA ILE A 207 -6.43 -9.90 -1.16
C ILE A 207 -5.03 -9.32 -0.90
N PRO A 208 -3.93 -10.02 -1.24
CA PRO A 208 -2.60 -9.44 -1.08
C PRO A 208 -2.37 -8.35 -2.11
N ALA A 209 -2.07 -7.15 -1.63
CA ALA A 209 -1.89 -5.96 -2.46
C ALA A 209 -0.86 -5.00 -1.86
N ARG A 210 -0.23 -4.22 -2.75
CA ARG A 210 0.77 -3.23 -2.37
C ARG A 210 0.82 -2.05 -3.33
N VAL A 211 1.20 -0.89 -2.79
CA VAL A 211 1.47 0.30 -3.59
C VAL A 211 2.77 0.11 -4.36
N VAL A 212 2.76 0.56 -5.61
CA VAL A 212 3.91 0.61 -6.51
C VAL A 212 4.06 2.04 -7.01
N GLY A 213 5.29 2.47 -7.26
CA GLY A 213 5.51 3.80 -7.82
C GLY A 213 6.82 3.93 -8.58
N ILE A 214 6.84 4.94 -9.43
CA ILE A 214 8.02 5.45 -10.12
C ILE A 214 8.23 6.92 -9.71
N PRO A 215 9.44 7.32 -9.26
CA PRO A 215 9.71 8.70 -8.87
C PRO A 215 9.63 9.69 -10.03
N ASN A 216 10.07 9.27 -11.21
CA ASN A 216 9.94 10.06 -12.43
C ASN A 216 9.96 9.15 -13.65
N TRP A 217 9.03 9.33 -14.57
CA TRP A 217 9.11 8.67 -15.87
C TRP A 217 10.42 9.01 -16.59
N VAL A 218 10.90 8.14 -17.48
CA VAL A 218 12.14 8.37 -18.27
C VAL A 218 12.08 9.64 -19.11
N ASN A 219 10.88 10.01 -19.57
CA ASN A 219 10.64 11.26 -20.31
C ASN A 219 10.46 12.48 -19.39
N LYS A 220 10.70 12.34 -18.08
CA LYS A 220 10.62 13.38 -17.05
C LYS A 220 9.24 14.03 -16.88
N SER A 221 8.18 13.29 -17.19
CA SER A 221 6.79 13.77 -17.06
C SER A 221 6.24 13.72 -15.62
N GLY A 222 7.05 13.36 -14.63
CA GLY A 222 6.66 13.31 -13.23
C GLY A 222 6.55 11.89 -12.69
N ASN A 223 6.12 11.78 -11.44
CA ASN A 223 5.89 10.52 -10.75
C ASN A 223 4.53 9.91 -11.11
N HIS A 224 4.34 8.65 -10.73
CA HIS A 224 3.03 8.03 -10.66
C HIS A 224 3.06 6.84 -9.70
N THR A 225 1.92 6.56 -9.08
CA THR A 225 1.71 5.41 -8.20
C THR A 225 0.48 4.62 -8.61
N TRP A 226 0.56 3.31 -8.46
CA TRP A 226 -0.49 2.35 -8.79
C TRP A 226 -0.44 1.16 -7.82
N VAL A 227 -1.21 0.11 -8.10
CA VAL A 227 -1.31 -1.05 -7.22
C VAL A 227 -0.86 -2.34 -7.90
N GLU A 228 -0.12 -3.17 -7.17
CA GLU A 228 0.14 -4.58 -7.50
C GLU A 228 -0.70 -5.52 -6.62
N ILE A 229 -1.31 -6.54 -7.23
CA ILE A 229 -2.19 -7.55 -6.65
C ILE A 229 -1.51 -8.90 -6.86
N TRP A 230 -1.37 -9.69 -5.80
CA TRP A 230 -0.83 -11.05 -5.90
C TRP A 230 -1.96 -12.05 -6.18
N ASP A 231 -1.77 -12.88 -7.20
CA ASP A 231 -2.66 -14.00 -7.51
C ASP A 231 -1.83 -15.18 -8.06
N GLY A 232 -2.01 -16.37 -7.48
CA GLY A 232 -1.44 -17.61 -8.01
C GLY A 232 0.09 -17.61 -8.21
N GLY A 233 0.85 -16.88 -7.37
CA GLY A 233 2.31 -16.77 -7.49
C GLY A 233 2.80 -15.64 -8.40
N GLN A 234 1.90 -14.86 -8.99
CA GLN A 234 2.23 -13.75 -9.88
C GLN A 234 1.69 -12.42 -9.34
N TRP A 235 2.39 -11.34 -9.67
CA TRP A 235 1.94 -9.98 -9.38
C TRP A 235 1.32 -9.37 -10.64
N HIS A 236 0.12 -8.81 -10.48
CA HIS A 236 -0.64 -8.12 -11.51
C HIS A 236 -0.81 -6.65 -11.13
N PHE A 237 -0.84 -5.72 -12.07
CA PHE A 237 -1.00 -4.29 -11.77
C PHE A 237 -2.38 -3.75 -12.15
N ALA A 238 -2.80 -2.68 -11.48
CA ALA A 238 -3.95 -1.86 -11.87
C ALA A 238 -3.73 -0.39 -11.49
N GLY A 239 -4.22 0.52 -12.34
CA GLY A 239 -4.40 1.93 -11.98
C GLY A 239 -5.57 2.07 -11.01
N ALA A 240 -5.37 2.78 -9.90
CA ALA A 240 -6.41 2.97 -8.89
C ALA A 240 -7.44 4.00 -9.38
N ALA A 241 -8.72 3.65 -9.29
CA ALA A 241 -9.86 4.38 -9.88
C ALA A 241 -9.87 4.40 -11.42
N GLU A 242 -9.07 3.54 -12.04
CA GLU A 242 -8.93 3.43 -13.50
C GLU A 242 -9.16 1.97 -13.95
N PRO A 243 -10.33 1.37 -13.66
CA PRO A 243 -10.60 -0.01 -14.05
C PRO A 243 -10.64 -0.15 -15.59
N ASP A 244 -9.90 -1.11 -16.14
CA ASP A 244 -9.99 -1.51 -17.56
C ASP A 244 -10.89 -2.74 -17.69
N GLU A 245 -11.82 -2.75 -18.66
CA GLU A 245 -12.76 -3.86 -18.87
C GLU A 245 -12.07 -5.22 -19.13
N ARG A 246 -10.81 -5.21 -19.60
CA ARG A 246 -9.99 -6.41 -19.80
C ARG A 246 -9.40 -6.96 -18.50
N GLY A 247 -9.57 -6.24 -17.39
CA GLY A 247 -9.07 -6.60 -16.07
C GLY A 247 -7.69 -6.04 -15.75
N LEU A 248 -7.00 -6.67 -14.81
CA LEU A 248 -5.66 -6.27 -14.39
C LEU A 248 -4.62 -6.39 -15.53
N ASN A 249 -3.48 -5.72 -15.37
CA ASN A 249 -2.39 -5.60 -16.36
C ASN A 249 -2.72 -4.74 -17.60
N HIS A 250 -3.79 -3.96 -17.54
CA HIS A 250 -4.16 -3.00 -18.57
C HIS A 250 -4.33 -1.63 -17.93
N ALA A 251 -3.44 -0.68 -18.26
CA ALA A 251 -3.48 0.69 -17.76
C ALA A 251 -2.84 1.65 -18.77
N TRP A 252 -3.18 2.93 -18.72
CA TRP A 252 -2.63 3.95 -19.61
C TRP A 252 -1.11 4.09 -19.48
N PHE A 253 -0.56 3.78 -18.30
CA PHE A 253 0.88 3.89 -18.01
C PHE A 253 1.72 2.71 -18.50
N THR A 254 1.12 1.61 -19.00
CA THR A 254 1.85 0.39 -19.34
C THR A 254 3.02 0.66 -20.30
N GLY A 255 2.81 1.47 -21.34
CA GLY A 255 3.87 1.84 -22.29
C GLY A 255 4.96 2.74 -21.70
N ARG A 256 4.67 3.50 -20.63
CA ARG A 256 5.68 4.29 -19.91
C ARG A 256 6.47 3.40 -18.95
N ALA A 257 5.80 2.53 -18.20
CA ALA A 257 6.41 1.57 -17.30
C ALA A 257 7.34 0.59 -18.03
N ALA A 258 7.00 0.21 -19.26
CA ALA A 258 7.84 -0.59 -20.15
C ALA A 258 9.23 0.01 -20.44
N ARG A 259 9.39 1.32 -20.27
CA ARG A 259 10.66 2.04 -20.49
C ARG A 259 11.49 2.25 -19.23
N ALA A 260 11.00 1.83 -18.06
CA ALA A 260 11.68 2.02 -16.80
C ALA A 260 13.10 1.41 -16.80
N GLN A 261 14.01 2.03 -16.04
CA GLN A 261 15.43 1.72 -16.07
C GLN A 261 15.90 1.25 -14.69
N ARG A 262 16.21 -0.04 -14.58
CA ARG A 262 16.55 -0.71 -13.30
C ARG A 262 17.70 -0.04 -12.55
N ASP A 263 18.71 0.38 -13.28
CA ASP A 263 19.96 0.92 -12.72
C ASP A 263 19.92 2.44 -12.56
N HIS A 264 18.76 3.08 -12.78
CA HIS A 264 18.56 4.51 -12.61
C HIS A 264 17.48 4.76 -11.55
N PRO A 265 17.84 5.08 -10.29
CA PRO A 265 16.88 5.13 -9.19
C PRO A 265 15.67 6.04 -9.41
N GLU A 266 15.87 7.16 -10.12
CA GLU A 266 14.77 8.08 -10.47
C GLU A 266 13.75 7.47 -11.44
N HIS A 267 14.18 6.52 -12.27
CA HIS A 267 13.41 5.93 -13.37
C HIS A 267 13.12 4.43 -13.16
N SER A 268 13.40 3.93 -11.97
CA SER A 268 13.09 2.57 -11.52
C SER A 268 11.69 2.50 -10.92
N ILE A 269 11.11 1.31 -10.97
CA ILE A 269 9.81 1.02 -10.37
C ILE A 269 10.01 0.28 -9.05
N TYR A 270 9.36 0.78 -8.02
CA TYR A 270 9.49 0.28 -6.65
C TYR A 270 8.13 -0.17 -6.13
N ALA A 271 8.07 -1.34 -5.51
CA ALA A 271 6.90 -1.78 -4.77
C ALA A 271 7.17 -1.68 -3.27
N ILE A 272 6.19 -1.20 -2.51
CA ILE A 272 6.26 -1.13 -1.05
C ILE A 272 6.45 -2.52 -0.46
N SER A 273 7.27 -2.58 0.60
CA SER A 273 7.39 -3.74 1.48
C SER A 273 7.26 -3.25 2.92
N TYR A 274 6.49 -3.98 3.72
CA TYR A 274 6.46 -3.73 5.16
C TYR A 274 7.72 -4.28 5.84
N ARG A 275 8.18 -5.45 5.37
CA ARG A 275 9.48 -6.00 5.76
C ARG A 275 10.60 -5.02 5.42
N ARG A 276 11.61 -4.93 6.30
CA ARG A 276 12.82 -4.15 6.04
C ARG A 276 13.64 -4.82 4.93
N THR A 277 13.89 -4.10 3.84
CA THR A 277 14.58 -4.63 2.63
C THR A 277 15.95 -4.00 2.39
N GLY A 278 16.33 -3.00 3.17
CA GLY A 278 17.54 -2.19 2.92
C GLY A 278 17.36 -1.11 1.82
N LEU A 279 16.23 -1.12 1.11
CA LEU A 279 15.90 -0.15 0.07
C LEU A 279 14.67 0.67 0.51
N ARG A 280 14.78 1.99 0.50
CA ARG A 280 13.66 2.89 0.83
C ARG A 280 12.84 3.21 -0.40
N PHE A 281 11.54 3.40 -0.21
CA PHE A 281 10.65 3.86 -1.26
C PHE A 281 11.02 5.30 -1.65
N PRO A 282 11.40 5.58 -2.91
CA PRO A 282 12.00 6.85 -3.29
C PRO A 282 10.98 7.96 -3.57
N VAL A 283 9.68 7.68 -3.49
CA VAL A 283 8.65 8.71 -3.58
C VAL A 283 8.42 9.28 -2.19
N THR A 284 9.08 10.39 -1.89
CA THR A 284 8.97 11.08 -0.61
C THR A 284 7.78 12.04 -0.63
N PHE A 285 6.83 11.85 0.29
CA PHE A 285 5.65 12.71 0.44
C PHE A 285 5.71 13.56 1.70
N ASP A 286 6.37 13.04 2.72
CA ASP A 286 6.64 13.69 4.00
C ASP A 286 8.14 13.48 4.30
N THR A 287 8.90 14.58 4.34
CA THR A 287 10.35 14.53 4.56
C THR A 287 10.73 14.25 6.01
N ASP A 288 9.78 14.42 6.93
CA ASP A 288 9.97 14.22 8.37
C ASP A 288 9.56 12.80 8.81
N ALA A 289 8.82 12.07 7.97
CA ALA A 289 8.43 10.70 8.22
C ALA A 289 9.56 9.69 7.96
N GLU A 290 9.58 8.60 8.74
CA GLU A 290 10.43 7.45 8.43
C GLU A 290 10.00 6.87 7.07
N PRO A 291 10.90 6.78 6.06
CA PRO A 291 10.51 6.34 4.74
C PRO A 291 10.12 4.85 4.73
N ALA A 292 9.09 4.49 3.96
CA ALA A 292 8.71 3.10 3.77
C ALA A 292 9.83 2.27 3.12
N TRP A 293 9.83 0.97 3.35
CA TRP A 293 10.72 0.04 2.66
C TRP A 293 10.14 -0.35 1.30
N ALA A 294 11.01 -0.75 0.38
CA ALA A 294 10.63 -1.10 -0.97
C ALA A 294 11.49 -2.20 -1.56
N ILE A 295 10.99 -2.81 -2.64
CA ILE A 295 11.77 -3.66 -3.53
C ILE A 295 11.75 -3.08 -4.94
N ASN A 296 12.87 -3.17 -5.66
CA ASN A 296 12.94 -2.77 -7.06
C ASN A 296 12.29 -3.86 -7.93
N VAL A 297 11.16 -3.53 -8.56
CA VAL A 297 10.36 -4.42 -9.41
C VAL A 297 10.40 -4.04 -10.89
N THR A 298 11.35 -3.18 -11.29
CA THR A 298 11.48 -2.65 -12.65
C THR A 298 11.38 -3.75 -13.72
N ASP A 299 12.06 -4.87 -13.51
CA ASP A 299 12.16 -5.96 -14.48
C ASP A 299 10.82 -6.64 -14.80
N ARG A 300 9.79 -6.44 -13.97
CA ARG A 300 8.43 -6.94 -14.25
C ARG A 300 7.69 -6.11 -15.30
N TYR A 301 8.11 -4.86 -15.46
CA TYR A 301 7.50 -3.89 -16.36
C TYR A 301 8.38 -3.64 -17.57
N ALA A 302 9.68 -3.46 -17.34
CA ALA A 302 10.64 -3.09 -18.36
C ALA A 302 10.70 -4.16 -19.45
N THR A 303 10.45 -3.73 -20.68
CA THR A 303 10.66 -4.55 -21.87
C THR A 303 11.89 -4.04 -22.61
N PRO A 304 12.67 -4.91 -23.27
CA PRO A 304 13.77 -4.46 -24.13
C PRO A 304 13.30 -3.36 -25.09
N ALA A 305 14.10 -2.30 -25.23
CA ALA A 305 13.79 -1.23 -26.15
C ALA A 305 13.56 -1.80 -27.56
N THR A 306 12.34 -1.66 -28.06
CA THR A 306 12.05 -1.90 -29.48
C THR A 306 12.82 -0.82 -30.27
N PRO A 307 13.40 -1.14 -31.45
CA PRO A 307 14.09 -0.13 -32.27
C PRO A 307 13.22 1.14 -32.43
N PRO A 308 13.86 2.31 -32.59
CA PRO A 308 13.16 3.59 -32.57
C PRO A 308 12.00 3.53 -33.53
N ASP A 309 10.81 3.67 -32.96
CA ASP A 309 9.56 3.68 -33.69
C ASP A 309 9.67 4.77 -34.77
N THR A 310 9.28 4.46 -36.00
CA THR A 310 9.15 5.47 -37.05
C THR A 310 7.92 6.33 -36.81
N ASP A 311 7.05 5.94 -35.88
CA ASP A 311 5.84 6.66 -35.55
C ASP A 311 6.09 7.70 -34.44
N THR A 312 5.16 8.64 -34.32
CA THR A 312 5.06 9.61 -33.24
C THR A 312 3.90 9.23 -32.32
N ARG A 313 4.16 9.26 -31.01
CA ARG A 313 3.11 9.29 -30.00
C ARG A 313 2.60 10.72 -29.84
N LEU A 314 1.40 10.98 -30.35
CA LEU A 314 0.70 12.26 -30.21
C LEU A 314 -0.12 12.26 -28.91
N LEU A 315 0.28 13.07 -27.94
CA LEU A 315 -0.39 13.24 -26.65
C LEU A 315 -1.30 14.47 -26.74
N VAL A 316 -2.61 14.28 -26.66
CA VAL A 316 -3.59 15.36 -26.78
C VAL A 316 -4.24 15.65 -25.43
N THR A 317 -4.03 16.88 -24.95
CA THR A 317 -4.74 17.44 -23.80
C THR A 317 -5.76 18.44 -24.32
N VAL A 318 -7.00 18.36 -23.84
CA VAL A 318 -8.04 19.34 -24.17
C VAL A 318 -8.34 20.15 -22.90
N VAL A 319 -8.39 21.47 -23.03
CA VAL A 319 -8.68 22.40 -21.94
C VAL A 319 -9.84 23.33 -22.28
N ASP A 320 -10.56 23.80 -21.27
CA ASP A 320 -11.51 24.90 -21.41
C ASP A 320 -10.78 26.26 -21.53
N ASP A 321 -11.57 27.33 -21.70
CA ASP A 321 -11.10 28.72 -21.76
C ASP A 321 -10.38 29.20 -20.48
N THR A 322 -10.66 28.53 -19.35
CA THR A 322 -9.96 28.77 -18.07
C THR A 322 -8.66 27.98 -17.94
N GLY A 323 -8.33 27.13 -18.91
CA GLY A 323 -7.15 26.26 -18.91
C GLY A 323 -7.30 24.98 -18.10
N ARG A 324 -8.52 24.64 -17.63
CA ARG A 324 -8.79 23.38 -16.92
C ARG A 324 -9.00 22.26 -17.92
N ARG A 325 -8.49 21.08 -17.59
CA ARG A 325 -8.59 19.90 -18.44
C ARG A 325 -10.03 19.39 -18.53
N VAL A 326 -10.50 19.14 -19.75
CA VAL A 326 -11.87 18.68 -20.02
C VAL A 326 -11.90 17.41 -20.88
N ALA A 327 -12.91 16.59 -20.64
CA ALA A 327 -13.20 15.42 -21.47
C ALA A 327 -13.93 15.86 -22.73
N ALA A 328 -13.34 15.59 -23.90
CA ALA A 328 -13.87 15.95 -25.19
C ALA A 328 -13.56 14.86 -26.21
N ASN A 329 -14.46 14.66 -27.18
CA ASN A 329 -14.17 13.81 -28.33
C ASN A 329 -13.05 14.44 -29.15
N VAL A 330 -12.00 13.66 -29.40
CA VAL A 330 -10.86 14.03 -30.22
C VAL A 330 -10.79 13.08 -31.40
N THR A 331 -10.66 13.63 -32.61
CA THR A 331 -10.38 12.85 -33.82
C THR A 331 -9.08 13.31 -34.45
N VAL A 332 -8.28 12.37 -34.96
CA VAL A 332 -7.09 12.64 -35.76
C VAL A 332 -7.43 12.29 -37.20
N ARG A 333 -7.31 13.26 -38.10
CA ARG A 333 -7.65 13.12 -39.53
C ARG A 333 -6.40 13.29 -40.38
N ALA A 334 -6.32 12.56 -41.49
CA ALA A 334 -5.27 12.78 -42.47
C ALA A 334 -5.52 14.13 -43.18
N ALA A 335 -4.48 14.96 -43.31
CA ALA A 335 -4.62 16.27 -43.95
C ALA A 335 -4.90 16.18 -45.46
N THR A 336 -4.73 15.01 -46.07
CA THR A 336 -4.89 14.78 -47.51
C THR A 336 -6.34 14.65 -47.96
N ASP A 337 -7.16 13.96 -47.17
CA ASP A 337 -8.54 13.59 -47.53
C ASP A 337 -9.53 13.74 -46.37
N ALA A 338 -9.08 14.29 -45.23
CA ALA A 338 -9.85 14.44 -43.99
C ALA A 338 -10.42 13.11 -43.44
N ALA A 339 -9.89 11.97 -43.88
CA ALA A 339 -10.30 10.67 -43.34
C ALA A 339 -9.89 10.57 -41.87
N THR A 340 -10.82 10.12 -41.01
CA THR A 340 -10.53 9.88 -39.59
C THR A 340 -9.65 8.64 -39.46
N ILE A 341 -8.45 8.83 -38.93
CA ILE A 341 -7.46 7.78 -38.69
C ILE A 341 -7.60 7.24 -37.27
N HIS A 342 -7.80 8.13 -36.31
CA HIS A 342 -8.02 7.78 -34.91
C HIS A 342 -9.14 8.62 -34.28
N ALA A 343 -9.77 8.07 -33.25
CA ALA A 343 -10.72 8.78 -32.41
C ALA A 343 -10.58 8.33 -30.96
N GLY A 344 -10.89 9.22 -30.03
CA GLY A 344 -10.87 8.93 -28.59
C GLY A 344 -11.48 10.07 -27.78
N VAL A 345 -11.52 9.92 -26.47
CA VAL A 345 -12.02 10.96 -25.54
C VAL A 345 -10.86 11.40 -24.67
N SER A 346 -10.58 12.71 -24.62
CA SER A 346 -9.58 13.25 -23.68
C SER A 346 -10.04 13.04 -22.24
N ARG A 347 -9.11 13.01 -21.28
CA ARG A 347 -9.50 13.02 -19.86
C ARG A 347 -9.66 14.44 -19.35
N ASP A 348 -10.42 14.58 -18.28
CA ASP A 348 -10.61 15.81 -17.50
C ASP A 348 -9.71 15.83 -16.24
N GLU A 349 -9.93 16.81 -15.36
CA GLU A 349 -9.21 16.96 -14.07
C GLU A 349 -9.49 15.84 -13.05
N THR A 350 -10.45 14.95 -13.29
CA THR A 350 -10.73 13.82 -12.39
C THR A 350 -9.88 12.59 -12.71
N HIS A 351 -8.91 12.71 -13.60
CA HIS A 351 -7.97 11.66 -13.98
C HIS A 351 -6.54 12.12 -13.72
N ASP A 352 -5.60 11.17 -13.59
CA ASP A 352 -4.18 11.49 -13.37
C ASP A 352 -3.66 12.43 -14.46
N GLN A 353 -2.84 13.42 -14.07
CA GLN A 353 -2.25 14.38 -15.01
C GLN A 353 -1.36 13.72 -16.08
N ASN A 354 -0.86 12.53 -15.80
CA ASN A 354 -0.09 11.72 -16.74
C ASN A 354 -0.96 10.82 -17.64
N ASP A 355 -2.23 10.57 -17.30
CA ASP A 355 -3.18 9.87 -18.17
C ASP A 355 -3.62 10.82 -19.29
N VAL A 356 -2.82 10.95 -20.35
CA VAL A 356 -3.11 11.80 -21.51
C VAL A 356 -3.53 10.94 -22.69
N LEU A 357 -4.61 11.35 -23.38
CA LEU A 357 -5.08 10.68 -24.59
C LEU A 357 -3.93 10.61 -25.60
N THR A 358 -3.56 9.40 -25.98
CA THR A 358 -2.39 9.14 -26.82
C THR A 358 -2.80 8.43 -28.10
N PHE A 359 -2.36 8.96 -29.24
CA PHE A 359 -2.47 8.30 -30.55
C PHE A 359 -1.07 7.96 -31.06
N THR A 360 -0.97 6.92 -31.89
CA THR A 360 0.26 6.59 -32.64
C THR A 360 0.03 6.97 -34.10
N ILE A 361 0.79 7.93 -34.61
CA ILE A 361 0.68 8.46 -35.97
C ILE A 361 2.03 8.38 -36.69
N VAL A 362 2.05 8.35 -38.02
CA VAL A 362 3.31 8.26 -38.78
C VAL A 362 4.09 9.57 -38.66
N ARG A 363 5.38 9.50 -38.30
CA ARG A 363 6.23 10.70 -38.15
C ARG A 363 6.49 11.35 -39.50
N GLY A 364 6.43 12.68 -39.53
CA GLY A 364 6.67 13.52 -40.70
C GLY A 364 5.42 13.76 -41.56
N GLU A 365 4.35 13.00 -41.34
CA GLU A 365 3.08 13.19 -42.01
C GLU A 365 2.26 14.34 -41.40
N ARG A 366 1.33 14.87 -42.19
CA ARG A 366 0.45 15.97 -41.78
C ARG A 366 -0.91 15.47 -41.36
N TYR A 367 -1.36 15.91 -40.20
CA TYR A 367 -2.65 15.55 -39.62
C TYR A 367 -3.42 16.80 -39.18
N GLU A 368 -4.73 16.63 -39.02
CA GLU A 368 -5.61 17.59 -38.36
C GLU A 368 -6.17 16.93 -37.10
N VAL A 369 -5.94 17.54 -35.94
CA VAL A 369 -6.50 17.08 -34.66
C VAL A 369 -7.70 17.95 -34.35
N VAL A 370 -8.86 17.33 -34.25
CA VAL A 370 -10.15 18.01 -34.06
C VAL A 370 -10.67 17.69 -32.67
N ALA A 371 -10.97 18.73 -31.88
CA ALA A 371 -11.68 18.63 -30.61
C ALA A 371 -12.72 19.75 -30.54
N GLY A 372 -13.99 19.40 -30.34
CA GLY A 372 -15.10 20.36 -30.50
C GLY A 372 -15.09 20.98 -31.90
N ASP A 373 -15.21 22.30 -31.97
CA ASP A 373 -15.11 23.08 -33.21
C ASP A 373 -13.67 23.49 -33.56
N THR A 374 -12.70 23.17 -32.70
CA THR A 374 -11.29 23.55 -32.88
C THR A 374 -10.57 22.48 -33.71
N ILE A 375 -10.03 22.90 -34.86
CA ILE A 375 -9.18 22.07 -35.73
C ILE A 375 -7.74 22.57 -35.63
N THR A 376 -6.83 21.71 -35.17
CA THR A 376 -5.41 22.05 -35.03
C THR A 376 -4.56 21.21 -36.00
N PRO A 377 -3.90 21.84 -36.99
CA PRO A 377 -2.99 21.11 -37.86
C PRO A 377 -1.73 20.71 -37.08
N VAL A 378 -1.26 19.49 -37.32
CA VAL A 378 -0.08 18.91 -36.67
C VAL A 378 0.84 18.31 -37.73
N THR A 379 2.14 18.51 -37.55
CA THR A 379 3.19 17.80 -38.26
C THR A 379 4.25 17.43 -37.23
N THR A 380 4.55 16.14 -37.11
CA THR A 380 5.43 15.64 -36.03
C THR A 380 6.78 15.24 -36.57
N ASP A 381 7.86 15.69 -35.95
CA ASP A 381 9.24 15.31 -36.26
C ASP A 381 9.95 14.61 -35.09
N SER A 382 9.25 14.46 -33.97
CA SER A 382 9.73 13.82 -32.75
C SER A 382 9.05 12.48 -32.48
N GLU A 383 9.65 11.66 -31.61
CA GLU A 383 9.04 10.41 -31.13
C GLU A 383 7.78 10.66 -30.29
N VAL A 384 7.75 11.79 -29.58
CA VAL A 384 6.62 12.22 -28.74
C VAL A 384 6.28 13.67 -29.06
N HIS A 385 5.03 13.95 -29.37
CA HIS A 385 4.53 15.30 -29.63
C HIS A 385 3.35 15.58 -28.69
N ALA A 386 3.47 16.60 -27.85
CA ALA A 386 2.41 17.03 -26.94
C ALA A 386 1.63 18.20 -27.57
N LEU A 387 0.31 18.08 -27.58
CA LEU A 387 -0.61 19.07 -28.12
C LEU A 387 -1.66 19.41 -27.08
N THR A 388 -1.82 20.70 -26.78
CA THR A 388 -2.93 21.21 -25.98
C THR A 388 -3.91 21.94 -26.90
N ILE A 389 -5.18 21.57 -26.85
CA ILE A 389 -6.26 22.20 -27.62
C ILE A 389 -7.22 22.88 -26.64
N THR A 390 -7.47 24.17 -26.84
CA THR A 390 -8.51 24.89 -26.11
C THR A 390 -9.84 24.74 -26.86
N VAL A 391 -10.88 24.31 -26.15
CA VAL A 391 -12.26 24.26 -26.66
C VAL A 391 -13.12 25.25 -25.88
N ASP A 392 -14.00 25.93 -26.59
CA ASP A 392 -15.04 26.73 -25.94
C ASP A 392 -16.08 25.76 -25.38
N THR A 393 -16.18 25.67 -24.06
CA THR A 393 -17.17 24.80 -23.42
C THR A 393 -18.55 25.42 -23.35
N GLY A 394 -18.71 26.69 -23.78
CA GLY A 394 -19.97 27.42 -23.68
C GLY A 394 -20.39 27.53 -22.22
N GLY A 395 -19.99 28.60 -21.53
CA GLY A 395 -20.38 28.81 -20.14
C GLY A 395 -21.89 28.78 -19.96
N GLU A 396 -22.43 27.68 -19.43
CA GLU A 396 -23.72 27.70 -18.76
C GLU A 396 -23.54 28.47 -17.45
N GLY A 397 -23.94 29.75 -17.49
CA GLY A 397 -23.97 30.65 -16.34
C GLY A 397 -25.13 30.39 -15.38
#